data_AF-A0A8I0EU35-F1
#
_entry.id   AF-A0A8I0EU35-F1
#
_cell.length_a   1.000
_cell.length_b   1.000
_cell.length_c   1.000
_cell.angle_alpha   90.00
_cell.angle_beta   90.00
_cell.angle_gamma   90.00
#
_symmetry.space_group_name_H-M   'P 1'
#
loop_
_entity.id
_entity.type
_entity.pdbx_description
1 polymer ?
#
loop_
_entity_poly.entity_id
_entity_poly.type
_entity_poly.pdbx_seq_one_letter_code
_entity_poly.pdbx_strand_id
1 'polypeptide(L)'
;MFHIGHLNLLRRSREHCNTLVVGVASDEYVLGLKGRQPVVPLAERLEIVASLRFVDEVIVDHSEDKRLAWRDRSFDAIFKGDDWRGSPKGERLEQAMRDVGARVVYFPYTLHTSSTRLRGYIERSEAESFG
;
A
#
# COMPACT_ATOMS: atom_id res chain seq x y z
N MET A 1 8.40 4.01 -3.07
CA MET A 1 8.21 5.39 -3.57
C MET A 1 6.74 5.61 -3.86
N PHE A 2 6.19 6.77 -3.50
CA PHE A 2 4.83 7.12 -3.85
C PHE A 2 4.75 7.56 -5.32
N HIS A 3 3.72 7.16 -6.08
CA HIS A 3 3.56 7.50 -7.49
C HIS A 3 2.09 7.45 -7.91
N ILE A 4 1.79 7.81 -9.16
CA ILE A 4 0.43 7.96 -9.70
C ILE A 4 -0.45 6.72 -9.50
N GLY A 5 0.12 5.52 -9.59
CA GLY A 5 -0.59 4.26 -9.30
C GLY A 5 -1.18 4.21 -7.87
N HIS A 6 -0.42 4.62 -6.84
CA HIS A 6 -0.95 4.72 -5.48
C HIS A 6 -2.01 5.81 -5.39
N LEU A 7 -1.77 6.98 -5.98
CA LEU A 7 -2.73 8.10 -5.96
C LEU A 7 -4.07 7.71 -6.58
N ASN A 8 -4.05 7.01 -7.71
CA ASN A 8 -5.26 6.54 -8.41
C ASN A 8 -6.00 5.46 -7.61
N LEU A 9 -5.28 4.54 -6.98
CA LEU A 9 -5.88 3.54 -6.09
C LEU A 9 -6.64 4.23 -4.95
N LEU A 10 -6.02 5.21 -4.29
CA LEU A 10 -6.63 5.93 -3.18
C LEU A 10 -7.81 6.80 -3.63
N ARG A 11 -7.72 7.48 -4.79
CA ARG A 11 -8.84 8.23 -5.38
C ARG A 11 -10.06 7.36 -5.63
N ARG A 12 -9.86 6.20 -6.26
CA ARG A 12 -10.95 5.22 -6.49
C ARG A 12 -11.50 4.68 -5.18
N SER A 13 -10.63 4.41 -4.21
CA SER A 13 -11.05 3.96 -2.88
C SER A 13 -11.99 4.97 -2.21
N ARG A 14 -11.68 6.27 -2.30
CA ARG A 14 -12.55 7.33 -1.76
C ARG A 14 -13.96 7.33 -2.35
N GLU A 15 -14.09 7.02 -3.64
CA GLU A 15 -15.41 6.96 -4.31
C GLU A 15 -16.29 5.80 -3.77
N HIS A 16 -15.71 4.85 -3.02
CA HIS A 16 -16.37 3.63 -2.57
C HIS A 16 -16.46 3.51 -1.04
N CYS A 17 -16.18 4.59 -0.30
CA CYS A 17 -16.26 4.62 1.16
C CYS A 17 -16.64 6.00 1.71
N ASN A 18 -17.23 6.02 2.91
CA ASN A 18 -17.50 7.27 3.63
C ASN A 18 -16.26 7.80 4.37
N THR A 19 -15.42 6.89 4.86
CA THR A 19 -14.15 7.18 5.55
C THR A 19 -13.06 6.31 4.93
N LEU A 20 -12.00 6.95 4.45
CA LEU A 20 -10.82 6.32 3.87
C LEU A 20 -9.66 6.37 4.87
N VAL A 21 -9.40 5.23 5.51
CA VAL A 21 -8.21 4.99 6.31
C VAL A 21 -7.13 4.35 5.43
N VAL A 22 -5.91 4.89 5.43
CA VAL A 22 -4.80 4.35 4.64
C VAL A 22 -3.73 3.75 5.54
N GLY A 23 -3.52 2.44 5.40
CA GLY A 23 -2.42 1.73 6.04
C GLY A 23 -1.10 1.90 5.28
N VAL A 24 -0.08 2.42 5.97
CA VAL A 24 1.28 2.62 5.44
C VAL A 24 2.22 1.62 6.10
N ALA A 25 2.78 0.72 5.29
CA ALA A 25 3.66 -0.36 5.77
C ALA A 25 4.85 0.18 6.58
N SER A 26 5.17 -0.39 7.75
CA SER A 26 6.35 0.01 8.53
C SER A 26 7.66 -0.31 7.81
N ASP A 27 8.75 0.39 8.15
CA ASP A 27 10.06 0.13 7.52
C ASP A 27 10.58 -1.27 7.85
N GLU A 28 10.33 -1.76 9.07
CA GLU A 28 10.69 -3.10 9.55
C GLU A 28 9.93 -4.18 8.79
N TYR A 29 8.62 -4.00 8.59
CA TYR A 29 7.82 -4.94 7.84
C TYR A 29 8.28 -5.00 6.37
N VAL A 30 8.57 -3.85 5.75
CA VAL A 30 9.09 -3.83 4.37
C VAL A 30 10.47 -4.48 4.29
N LEU A 31 11.35 -4.24 5.26
CA LEU A 31 12.66 -4.88 5.36
C LEU A 31 12.52 -6.41 5.43
N GLY A 32 11.68 -6.93 6.33
CA GLY A 32 11.44 -8.37 6.46
C GLY A 32 10.85 -9.00 5.20
N LEU A 33 9.93 -8.29 4.53
CA LEU A 33 9.28 -8.79 3.31
C LEU A 33 10.19 -8.76 2.07
N LYS A 34 11.03 -7.73 1.94
CA LYS A 34 11.78 -7.46 0.70
C LYS A 34 13.30 -7.58 0.83
N GLY A 35 13.81 -7.85 2.04
CA GLY A 35 15.24 -7.90 2.33
C GLY A 35 15.94 -6.54 2.26
N ARG A 36 15.19 -5.44 2.20
CA ARG A 36 15.73 -4.07 2.08
C ARG A 36 14.75 -3.04 2.62
N GLN A 37 15.28 -1.97 3.19
CA GLN A 37 14.47 -0.84 3.64
C GLN A 37 13.86 -0.06 2.45
N PRO A 38 12.70 0.60 2.66
CA PRO A 38 12.20 1.60 1.72
C PRO A 38 13.21 2.72 1.48
N VAL A 39 13.24 3.27 0.26
CA VAL A 39 14.04 4.46 -0.06
C VAL A 39 13.52 5.71 0.65
N VAL A 40 12.19 5.81 0.82
CA VAL A 40 11.53 6.91 1.53
C VAL A 40 11.13 6.39 2.91
N PRO A 41 11.66 6.94 4.02
CA PRO A 41 11.37 6.50 5.39
C PRO A 41 9.88 6.54 5.74
N LEU A 42 9.47 5.76 6.76
CA LEU A 42 8.09 5.69 7.20
C LEU A 42 7.47 7.07 7.50
N ALA A 43 8.16 7.92 8.26
CA ALA A 43 7.65 9.24 8.64
C ALA A 43 7.25 10.09 7.43
N GLU A 44 8.12 10.18 6.42
CA GLU A 44 7.84 10.91 5.19
C GLU A 44 6.67 10.29 4.41
N ARG A 45 6.60 8.95 4.36
CA ARG A 45 5.48 8.26 3.68
C ARG A 45 4.15 8.53 4.36
N LEU A 46 4.12 8.58 5.69
CA LEU A 46 2.93 8.94 6.46
C LEU A 46 2.50 10.36 6.14
N GLU A 47 3.42 11.32 6.18
CA GLU A 47 3.12 12.74 5.91
C GLU A 47 2.60 12.96 4.49
N ILE A 48 3.23 12.35 3.48
CA ILE A 48 2.78 12.41 2.09
C ILE A 48 1.34 11.92 1.97
N VAL A 49 1.00 10.77 2.56
CA VAL A 49 -0.34 10.18 2.46
C VAL A 49 -1.36 11.00 3.25
N ALA A 50 -1.00 11.50 4.43
CA ALA A 50 -1.87 12.32 5.27
C ALA A 50 -2.20 13.67 4.63
N SER A 51 -1.31 14.21 3.78
CA SER A 51 -1.56 15.46 3.04
C SER A 51 -2.62 15.34 1.94
N LEU A 52 -3.03 14.12 1.59
CA LEU A 52 -4.00 13.90 0.52
C LEU A 52 -5.41 14.25 1.00
N ARG A 53 -6.00 15.29 0.41
CA ARG A 53 -7.35 15.83 0.69
C ARG A 53 -8.54 14.84 0.71
N PHE A 54 -8.36 13.60 0.26
CA PHE A 54 -9.38 12.56 0.24
C PHE A 54 -9.06 11.39 1.16
N VAL A 55 -7.98 11.48 1.94
CA VAL A 55 -7.61 10.54 2.99
C VAL A 55 -8.07 11.13 4.31
N ASP A 56 -8.86 10.39 5.08
CA ASP A 56 -9.39 10.85 6.36
C ASP A 56 -8.44 10.51 7.52
N GLU A 57 -7.73 9.38 7.43
CA GLU A 57 -6.84 8.88 8.48
C GLU A 57 -5.69 8.07 7.88
N VAL A 58 -4.52 8.12 8.51
CA VAL A 58 -3.35 7.30 8.14
C VAL A 58 -2.90 6.52 9.34
N ILE A 59 -2.69 5.21 9.17
CA ILE A 59 -2.21 4.30 10.22
C ILE A 59 -0.95 3.57 9.76
N VAL A 60 -0.13 3.15 10.71
CA VAL A 60 1.03 2.29 10.41
C VAL A 60 0.55 0.83 10.28
N ASP A 61 1.04 0.15 9.24
CA ASP A 61 0.68 -1.22 8.92
C ASP A 61 1.89 -2.13 9.12
N HIS A 62 1.86 -2.94 10.18
CA HIS A 62 3.02 -3.70 10.63
C HIS A 62 3.09 -5.14 10.09
N SER A 63 2.11 -5.59 9.29
CA SER A 63 2.00 -7.02 8.96
C SER A 63 1.32 -7.31 7.63
N GLU A 64 1.55 -8.49 7.07
CA GLU A 64 0.78 -9.01 5.94
C GLU A 64 -0.66 -9.36 6.37
N ASP A 65 -0.83 -9.82 7.62
CA ASP A 65 -2.14 -10.22 8.15
C ASP A 65 -3.02 -9.00 8.46
N LYS A 66 -3.98 -8.74 7.58
CA LYS A 66 -4.90 -7.59 7.69
C LYS A 66 -5.95 -7.75 8.76
N ARG A 67 -6.07 -8.91 9.41
CA ARG A 67 -6.88 -9.05 10.63
C ARG A 67 -6.28 -8.24 11.78
N LEU A 68 -4.96 -8.04 11.83
CA LEU A 68 -4.33 -7.18 12.82
C LEU A 68 -4.78 -5.73 12.65
N ALA A 69 -4.63 -5.20 11.42
CA ALA A 69 -5.10 -3.85 11.08
C ALA A 69 -6.60 -3.67 11.34
N TRP A 70 -7.42 -4.69 11.05
CA TRP A 70 -8.85 -4.66 11.31
C TRP A 70 -9.20 -4.65 12.81
N ARG A 71 -8.41 -5.33 13.65
CA ARG A 71 -8.60 -5.28 15.12
C ARG A 71 -8.26 -3.91 15.68
N ASP A 72 -7.20 -3.28 15.17
CA ASP A 72 -6.77 -1.96 15.62
C ASP A 72 -7.74 -0.87 15.12
N ARG A 73 -8.21 -1.02 13.87
CA ARG A 73 -9.17 -0.11 13.24
C ARG A 73 -10.13 -0.91 12.37
N SER A 74 -11.30 -1.24 12.91
CA SER A 74 -12.29 -2.02 12.16
C SER A 74 -12.79 -1.29 10.92
N PHE A 75 -12.92 -2.03 9.83
CA PHE A 75 -13.36 -1.53 8.52
C PHE A 75 -14.22 -2.56 7.80
N ASP A 76 -15.12 -2.08 6.93
CA ASP A 76 -16.03 -2.95 6.17
C ASP A 76 -15.39 -3.52 4.91
N ALA A 77 -14.42 -2.81 4.34
CA ALA A 77 -13.77 -3.18 3.08
C ALA A 77 -12.29 -2.79 3.05
N ILE A 78 -11.48 -3.59 2.36
CA ILE A 78 -10.10 -3.27 1.99
C ILE A 78 -9.96 -3.16 0.47
N PHE A 79 -9.29 -2.11 0.01
CA PHE A 79 -9.09 -1.84 -1.41
C PHE A 79 -7.70 -2.29 -1.88
N LYS A 80 -7.63 -2.98 -3.03
CA LYS A 80 -6.38 -3.44 -3.66
C LYS A 80 -6.41 -3.27 -5.18
N GLY A 81 -5.24 -3.32 -5.80
CA GLY A 81 -5.14 -3.52 -7.25
C GLY A 81 -5.52 -4.95 -7.63
N ASP A 82 -6.09 -5.13 -8.82
CA ASP A 82 -6.47 -6.43 -9.36
C ASP A 82 -5.28 -7.35 -9.67
N ASP A 83 -4.05 -6.83 -9.63
CA ASP A 83 -2.81 -7.61 -9.66
C ASP A 83 -2.69 -8.60 -8.48
N TRP A 84 -3.48 -8.41 -7.41
CA TRP A 84 -3.57 -9.36 -6.30
C TRP A 84 -4.56 -10.49 -6.55
N ARG A 85 -5.55 -10.29 -7.42
CA ARG A 85 -6.65 -11.24 -7.63
C ARG A 85 -6.11 -12.55 -8.20
N GLY A 86 -6.46 -13.67 -7.57
CA GLY A 86 -5.98 -15.00 -7.97
C GLY A 86 -4.51 -15.28 -7.65
N SER A 87 -3.82 -14.37 -6.96
CA SER A 87 -2.49 -14.65 -6.41
C SER A 87 -2.61 -15.32 -5.03
N PRO A 88 -1.60 -16.09 -4.57
CA PRO A 88 -1.60 -16.64 -3.21
C PRO A 88 -1.76 -15.57 -2.12
N LYS A 89 -1.31 -14.33 -2.37
CA LYS A 89 -1.50 -13.21 -1.44
C LYS A 89 -2.93 -12.70 -1.43
N GLY A 90 -3.56 -12.61 -2.60
CA GLY A 90 -4.96 -12.23 -2.73
C GLY A 90 -5.88 -13.24 -2.07
N GLU A 91 -5.66 -14.54 -2.30
CA GLU A 91 -6.45 -15.61 -1.68
C GLU A 91 -6.38 -15.58 -0.15
N ARG A 92 -5.17 -15.42 0.41
CA ARG A 92 -4.98 -15.25 1.86
C ARG A 92 -5.67 -14.00 2.39
N LEU A 93 -5.57 -12.88 1.66
CA LEU A 93 -6.24 -11.64 2.04
C LEU A 93 -7.76 -11.82 2.05
N GLU A 94 -8.32 -12.39 1.00
CA GLU A 94 -9.77 -12.66 0.91
C GLU A 94 -10.24 -13.56 2.05
N GLN A 95 -9.48 -14.61 2.37
CA GLN A 95 -9.80 -15.46 3.52
C GLN A 95 -9.77 -14.67 4.82
N ALA A 96 -8.70 -13.91 5.05
CA ALA A 96 -8.53 -13.10 6.26
C ALA A 96 -9.65 -12.05 6.43
N MET A 97 -10.14 -11.46 5.34
CA MET A 97 -11.26 -10.52 5.38
C MET A 97 -12.59 -11.23 5.62
N ARG A 98 -12.82 -12.41 5.02
CA ARG A 98 -13.99 -13.24 5.32
C ARG A 98 -14.09 -13.60 6.81
N ASP A 99 -12.96 -13.93 7.44
CA ASP A 99 -12.91 -14.29 8.87
C ASP A 99 -13.41 -13.17 9.80
N VAL A 100 -13.30 -11.91 9.38
CA VAL A 100 -13.70 -10.73 10.16
C VAL A 100 -14.94 -10.01 9.62
N GLY A 101 -15.61 -10.60 8.62
CA GLY A 101 -16.80 -10.02 7.98
C GLY A 101 -16.52 -8.82 7.08
N ALA A 102 -15.26 -8.56 6.73
CA ALA A 102 -14.88 -7.52 5.77
C ALA A 102 -14.79 -8.09 4.34
N ARG A 103 -14.80 -7.21 3.34
CA ARG A 103 -14.67 -7.58 1.92
C ARG A 103 -13.41 -7.02 1.27
N VAL A 104 -12.88 -7.73 0.27
CA VAL A 104 -11.81 -7.21 -0.60
C VAL A 104 -12.45 -6.61 -1.85
N VAL A 105 -12.10 -5.37 -2.17
CA VAL A 105 -12.52 -4.68 -3.39
C VAL A 105 -11.30 -4.43 -4.25
N TYR A 106 -11.34 -4.91 -5.49
CA TYR A 106 -10.23 -4.78 -6.43
C TYR A 106 -10.51 -3.71 -7.48
N PHE A 107 -9.50 -2.90 -7.78
CA PHE A 107 -9.52 -1.91 -8.86
C PHE A 107 -8.49 -2.25 -9.94
N PRO A 108 -8.75 -1.91 -11.22
CA PRO A 108 -7.77 -2.10 -12.29
C PRO A 108 -6.41 -1.46 -11.97
N TYR A 109 -5.36 -2.27 -12.00
CA TYR A 109 -4.00 -1.85 -11.69
C TYR A 109 -3.46 -0.87 -12.75
N THR A 110 -2.81 0.20 -12.30
CA THR A 110 -2.21 1.20 -13.21
C THR A 110 -0.76 0.81 -13.52
N LEU A 111 -0.49 0.38 -14.76
CA LEU A 111 0.76 -0.30 -15.14
C LEU A 111 1.96 0.60 -15.51
N HIS A 112 1.78 1.91 -15.69
CA HIS A 112 2.83 2.74 -16.30
C HIS A 112 4.03 3.04 -15.38
N THR A 113 3.80 3.24 -14.08
CA THR A 113 4.85 3.63 -13.13
C THR A 113 4.84 2.70 -11.92
N SER A 114 6.00 2.16 -11.55
CA SER A 114 6.16 1.33 -10.35
C SER A 114 7.34 1.80 -9.51
N SER A 115 7.25 1.61 -8.19
CA SER A 115 8.35 1.87 -7.26
C SER A 115 9.66 1.17 -7.66
N THR A 116 9.58 -0.05 -8.18
CA THR A 116 10.75 -0.81 -8.63
C THR A 116 11.45 -0.12 -9.81
N ARG A 117 10.68 0.34 -10.81
CA ARG A 117 11.24 1.04 -11.96
C ARG A 117 11.89 2.35 -11.55
N LEU A 118 11.21 3.15 -10.72
CA LEU A 118 11.75 4.42 -10.22
C LEU A 118 13.04 4.20 -9.43
N ARG A 119 13.10 3.18 -8.57
CA ARG A 119 14.32 2.88 -7.79
C ARG A 119 15.48 2.54 -8.71
N GLY A 120 15.23 1.69 -9.71
CA GLY A 120 16.27 1.32 -10.66
C GLY A 120 16.83 2.51 -11.45
N TYR A 121 16.04 3.57 -11.70
CA TYR A 121 16.59 4.80 -12.29
C TYR A 121 17.54 5.53 -11.34
N ILE A 122 17.19 5.66 -10.06
CA ILE A 122 18.05 6.30 -9.06
C ILE A 122 19.37 5.53 -8.91
N GLU A 123 19.29 4.20 -8.75
CA GLU A 123 20.46 3.35 -8.57
C GLU A 123 21.43 3.39 -9.77
N ARG A 124 20.90 3.40 -11.00
CA ARG A 124 21.73 3.55 -12.21
C ARG A 124 22.38 4.93 -12.28
N SER A 125 21.64 5.98 -11.98
CA SER A 125 22.15 7.36 -12.01
C SER A 125 23.27 7.58 -10.99
N GLU A 126 23.17 7.00 -9.80
CA GLU A 126 24.24 7.08 -8.80
C GLU A 126 25.48 6.31 -9.24
N ALA A 127 25.31 5.10 -9.78
CA ALA A 127 26.44 4.31 -10.29
C ALA A 127 27.22 5.02 -11.41
N GLU A 128 26.52 5.75 -12.29
CA GLU A 128 27.13 6.53 -13.38
C GLU A 128 27.80 7.83 -12.89
N SER A 129 27.39 8.37 -11.74
CA SER A 129 27.93 9.62 -11.19
C SER A 129 29.25 9.44 -10.43
N PHE A 130 29.61 8.20 -10.10
CA PHE A 130 30.86 7.83 -9.41
C PHE A 130 31.78 6.92 -10.25
N GLY A 131 31.50 6.77 -11.55
CA GLY A 131 32.25 5.94 -12.49
C GLY A 131 33.13 6.74 -13.46
#